data_AF-E4X932-F1
#
_entry.id   AF-E4X932-F1
#
_cell.length_a   1.000
_cell.length_b   1.000
_cell.length_c   1.000
_cell.angle_alpha   90.00
_cell.angle_beta   90.00
_cell.angle_gamma   90.00
#
_symmetry.space_group_name_H-M   'P 1'
#
loop_
_entity.id
_entity.type
_entity.pdbx_description
1 polymer ?
#
loop_
_entity_poly.entity_id
_entity_poly.type
_entity_poly.pdbx_seq_one_letter_code
_entity_poly.pdbx_strand_id
1 'polypeptide(L)'
;MSRAANLLPEEHLKTLKRLRAQNRQITSNSELEIENCRALNKIMSNIVSICALNKNEAKIQNMKSAFEAITTATKEYNGILRECVIEPNTMIDHLYKKIENTMARCEYHEQVYNEKKIKHDRLVAKAGNNRQKQIKLHQSNQDLQDARDMYMRLRKCLDEDIPVLLNLLPQGLALTSDIIDSARHEHHSSVERITKSASRFALDGTDIGLTPTGLVDSEATNAILSKIKSLKIVQNQVQ
;
A
#
# COMPACT_ATOMS: atom_id res chain seq x y z
N MET A 1 13.93 20.80 -26.08
CA MET A 1 14.09 20.62 -24.62
C MET A 1 12.82 21.14 -23.97
N SER A 2 12.04 20.24 -23.35
CA SER A 2 10.72 20.54 -22.77
C SER A 2 10.88 21.40 -21.51
N ARG A 3 10.34 22.62 -21.51
CA ARG A 3 10.39 23.59 -20.40
C ARG A 3 9.33 23.27 -19.33
N ALA A 4 9.42 22.10 -18.71
CA ALA A 4 8.78 21.83 -17.41
C ALA A 4 9.57 22.47 -16.23
N ALA A 5 10.72 23.09 -16.51
CA ALA A 5 11.73 23.51 -15.53
C ALA A 5 11.37 24.73 -14.66
N ASN A 6 10.26 25.43 -14.91
CA ASN A 6 9.90 26.64 -14.16
C ASN A 6 8.78 26.45 -13.12
N LEU A 7 8.20 25.26 -13.02
CA LEU A 7 7.06 24.98 -12.13
C LEU A 7 7.46 24.30 -10.82
N LEU A 8 8.55 23.56 -10.81
CA LEU A 8 9.09 22.80 -9.67
C LEU A 8 10.59 22.58 -9.88
N PRO A 9 11.43 22.63 -8.83
CA PRO A 9 12.79 22.13 -8.94
C PRO A 9 12.79 20.72 -9.52
N GLU A 10 13.61 20.47 -10.53
CA GLU A 10 13.68 19.18 -11.23
C GLU A 10 13.88 18.00 -10.26
N GLU A 11 14.61 18.25 -9.18
CA GLU A 11 14.86 17.30 -8.09
C GLU A 11 13.60 16.91 -7.31
N HIS A 12 12.64 17.82 -7.12
CA HIS A 12 11.36 17.51 -6.48
C HIS A 12 10.53 16.57 -7.37
N LEU A 13 10.54 16.79 -8.69
CA LEU A 13 9.84 15.93 -9.63
C LEU A 13 10.44 14.52 -9.71
N LYS A 14 11.77 14.41 -9.72
CA LYS A 14 12.47 13.12 -9.65
C LYS A 14 12.12 12.37 -8.37
N THR A 15 12.15 13.08 -7.23
CA THR A 15 11.83 12.51 -5.92
C THR A 15 10.39 12.01 -5.86
N LEU A 16 9.42 12.83 -6.28
CA LEU A 16 8.01 12.46 -6.36
C LEU A 16 7.78 11.21 -7.22
N LYS A 17 8.40 11.13 -8.40
CA LYS A 17 8.30 9.95 -9.28
C LYS A 17 8.85 8.69 -8.63
N ARG A 18 10.03 8.78 -7.98
CA ARG A 18 10.65 7.66 -7.27
C ARG A 18 9.75 7.16 -6.14
N LEU A 19 9.27 8.06 -5.29
CA LEU A 19 8.43 7.71 -4.15
C LEU A 19 7.08 7.10 -4.62
N ARG A 20 6.49 7.63 -5.69
CA ARG A 20 5.28 7.04 -6.30
C ARG A 20 5.52 5.63 -6.82
N ALA A 21 6.68 5.37 -7.45
CA ALA A 21 7.03 4.02 -7.90
C ALA A 21 7.14 3.05 -6.73
N GLN A 22 7.76 3.48 -5.61
CA GLN A 22 7.80 2.70 -4.37
C GLN A 22 6.39 2.41 -3.83
N ASN A 23 5.53 3.44 -3.78
CA ASN A 23 4.14 3.29 -3.35
C ASN A 23 3.40 2.21 -4.15
N ARG A 24 3.50 2.24 -5.48
CA ARG A 24 2.88 1.26 -6.38
C ARG A 24 3.44 -0.14 -6.19
N GLN A 25 4.75 -0.26 -6.00
CA GLN A 25 5.37 -1.55 -5.75
C GLN A 25 4.86 -2.18 -4.45
N ILE A 26 4.76 -1.39 -3.38
CA ILE A 26 4.23 -1.87 -2.09
C ILE A 26 2.77 -2.32 -2.23
N THR A 27 1.93 -1.54 -2.91
CA THR A 27 0.54 -1.92 -3.16
C THR A 27 0.45 -3.23 -3.92
N SER A 28 1.19 -3.36 -5.03
CA SER A 28 1.18 -4.58 -5.87
C SER A 28 1.68 -5.81 -5.11
N ASN A 29 2.73 -5.66 -4.30
CA ASN A 29 3.23 -6.75 -3.46
C ASN A 29 2.19 -7.18 -2.41
N SER A 30 1.49 -6.23 -1.79
CA SER A 30 0.46 -6.51 -0.78
C SER A 30 -0.77 -7.19 -1.40
N GLU A 31 -1.18 -6.77 -2.60
CA GLU A 31 -2.25 -7.43 -3.36
C GLU A 31 -1.88 -8.88 -3.71
N LEU A 32 -0.64 -9.12 -4.16
CA LEU A 32 -0.15 -10.46 -4.45
C LEU A 32 -0.14 -11.34 -3.20
N GLU A 33 0.24 -10.78 -2.05
CA GLU A 33 0.26 -11.50 -0.78
C GLU A 33 -1.14 -11.90 -0.31
N ILE A 34 -2.13 -11.01 -0.45
CA ILE A 34 -3.54 -11.33 -0.20
C ILE A 34 -4.00 -12.47 -1.13
N GLU A 35 -3.61 -12.44 -2.40
CA GLU A 35 -4.01 -13.48 -3.36
C GLU A 35 -3.38 -14.84 -3.03
N ASN A 36 -2.11 -14.86 -2.63
CA ASN A 36 -1.44 -16.06 -2.13
C ASN A 36 -2.15 -16.62 -0.89
N CYS A 37 -2.56 -15.76 0.04
CA CYS A 37 -3.33 -16.16 1.23
C CYS A 37 -4.69 -16.75 0.87
N ARG A 38 -5.39 -16.19 -0.14
CA ARG A 38 -6.66 -16.74 -0.63
C ARG A 38 -6.47 -18.10 -1.28
N ALA A 39 -5.43 -18.27 -2.09
CA ALA A 39 -5.09 -19.55 -2.70
C ALA A 39 -4.82 -20.62 -1.63
N LEU A 40 -4.07 -20.27 -0.57
CA LEU A 40 -3.81 -21.15 0.56
C LEU A 40 -5.10 -21.54 1.30
N ASN A 41 -5.97 -20.57 1.61
CA ASN A 41 -7.26 -20.84 2.26
C ASN A 41 -8.15 -21.78 1.42
N LYS A 42 -8.12 -21.64 0.09
CA LYS A 42 -8.83 -22.56 -0.82
C LYS A 42 -8.29 -23.98 -0.72
N ILE A 43 -6.96 -24.14 -0.68
CA ILE A 43 -6.31 -25.45 -0.50
C ILE A 43 -6.70 -26.06 0.85
N MET A 44 -6.63 -25.29 1.94
CA MET A 44 -7.02 -25.74 3.28
C MET A 44 -8.49 -26.18 3.33
N SER A 45 -9.40 -25.43 2.71
CA SER A 45 -10.81 -25.80 2.62
C SER A 45 -11.05 -27.10 1.85
N ASN A 46 -10.24 -27.37 0.81
CA ASN A 46 -10.32 -28.64 0.07
C ASN A 46 -9.82 -29.81 0.93
N ILE A 47 -8.72 -29.62 1.68
CA ILE A 47 -8.20 -30.64 2.61
C ILE A 47 -9.25 -30.99 3.66
N VAL A 48 -9.87 -29.98 4.28
CA VAL A 48 -10.97 -30.17 5.25
C VAL A 48 -12.12 -30.98 4.65
N SER A 49 -12.53 -30.65 3.43
CA SER A 49 -13.61 -31.37 2.74
C SER A 49 -13.26 -32.83 2.49
N ILE A 50 -12.03 -33.13 2.08
CA ILE A 50 -11.54 -34.51 1.88
C ILE A 50 -11.50 -35.25 3.21
N CYS A 51 -10.96 -34.64 4.27
CA CYS A 51 -10.92 -35.24 5.60
C CYS A 51 -12.33 -35.53 6.15
N ALA A 52 -13.32 -34.67 5.85
CA ALA A 52 -14.70 -34.86 6.28
C ALA A 52 -15.39 -36.09 5.66
N LEU A 53 -14.93 -36.57 4.49
CA LEU A 53 -15.46 -37.77 3.84
C LEU A 53 -15.08 -39.07 4.59
N ASN A 54 -14.05 -39.03 5.45
CA ASN A 54 -13.44 -40.21 6.08
C ASN A 54 -13.84 -40.46 7.56
N LYS A 55 -15.04 -40.02 7.99
CA LYS A 55 -15.67 -40.19 9.32
C LYS A 55 -15.27 -39.18 10.42
N ASN A 56 -16.17 -39.02 11.40
CA ASN A 56 -16.09 -38.14 12.58
C ASN A 56 -15.04 -38.59 13.62
N GLU A 57 -13.77 -38.62 13.23
CA GLU A 57 -12.68 -38.82 14.20
C GLU A 57 -12.31 -37.49 14.88
N ALA A 58 -12.04 -37.52 16.18
CA ALA A 58 -11.61 -36.34 16.95
C ALA A 58 -10.39 -35.64 16.32
N LYS A 59 -9.49 -36.40 15.69
CA LYS A 59 -8.34 -35.88 14.95
C LYS A 59 -8.76 -35.02 13.75
N ILE A 60 -9.78 -35.44 13.00
CA ILE A 60 -10.33 -34.69 11.86
C ILE A 60 -11.02 -33.42 12.35
N GLN A 61 -11.75 -33.48 13.46
CA GLN A 61 -12.39 -32.30 14.04
C GLN A 61 -11.35 -31.26 14.50
N ASN A 62 -10.24 -31.70 15.08
CA ASN A 62 -9.17 -30.78 15.50
C ASN A 62 -8.39 -30.19 14.33
N MET A 63 -8.19 -30.97 13.25
CA MET A 63 -7.66 -30.42 11.99
C MET A 63 -8.59 -29.34 11.43
N LYS A 64 -9.91 -29.57 11.43
CA LYS A 64 -10.90 -28.56 11.00
C LYS A 64 -10.80 -27.28 11.84
N SER A 65 -10.83 -27.39 13.16
CA SER A 65 -10.72 -26.24 14.06
C SER A 65 -9.40 -25.49 13.90
N ALA A 66 -8.28 -26.19 13.68
CA ALA A 66 -6.99 -25.56 13.40
C ALA A 66 -6.99 -24.80 12.05
N PHE A 67 -7.56 -25.38 11.00
CA PHE A 67 -7.68 -24.71 9.70
C PHE A 67 -8.62 -23.50 9.76
N GLU A 68 -9.71 -23.58 10.52
CA GLU A 68 -10.60 -22.45 10.78
C GLU A 68 -9.86 -21.32 11.50
N ALA A 69 -9.07 -21.63 12.54
CA ALA A 69 -8.26 -20.65 13.26
C ALA A 69 -7.20 -19.99 12.35
N ILE A 70 -6.51 -20.77 11.51
CA ILE A 70 -5.55 -20.23 10.53
C ILE A 70 -6.26 -19.33 9.51
N THR A 71 -7.45 -19.73 9.06
CA THR A 71 -8.26 -18.93 8.13
C THR A 71 -8.65 -17.59 8.75
N THR A 72 -9.03 -17.58 10.03
CA THR A 72 -9.37 -16.34 10.77
C THR A 72 -8.15 -15.43 10.90
N ALA A 73 -7.01 -15.95 11.38
CA ALA A 73 -5.77 -15.17 11.49
C ALA A 73 -5.33 -14.60 10.12
N THR A 74 -5.52 -15.36 9.04
CA THR A 74 -5.21 -14.92 7.67
C THR A 74 -6.20 -13.87 7.16
N LYS A 75 -7.47 -13.93 7.56
CA LYS A 75 -8.46 -12.89 7.24
C LYS A 75 -8.13 -11.57 7.92
N GLU A 76 -7.74 -11.60 9.19
CA GLU A 76 -7.31 -10.42 9.95
C GLU A 76 -6.07 -9.78 9.30
N TYR A 77 -5.07 -10.60 8.97
CA TYR A 77 -3.88 -10.14 8.25
C TYR A 77 -4.21 -9.47 6.91
N ASN A 78 -5.06 -10.12 6.09
CA ASN A 78 -5.52 -9.53 4.82
C ASN A 78 -6.32 -8.23 5.02
N GLY A 79 -7.07 -8.11 6.12
CA GLY A 79 -7.77 -6.90 6.51
C GLY A 79 -6.80 -5.74 6.74
N ILE A 80 -5.74 -5.97 7.54
CA ILE A 80 -4.69 -4.98 7.79
C ILE A 80 -4.01 -4.55 6.48
N LEU A 81 -3.63 -5.50 5.61
CA LEU A 81 -3.04 -5.15 4.31
C LEU A 81 -4.00 -4.33 3.42
N ARG A 82 -5.30 -4.60 3.46
CA ARG A 82 -6.26 -3.83 2.68
C ARG A 82 -6.44 -2.42 3.23
N GLU A 83 -6.80 -2.31 4.51
CA GLU A 83 -7.26 -1.08 5.14
C GLU A 83 -6.10 -0.14 5.50
N CYS A 84 -4.95 -0.68 5.89
CA CYS A 84 -3.82 0.11 6.37
C CYS A 84 -2.71 0.30 5.32
N VAL A 85 -2.73 -0.45 4.22
CA VAL A 85 -1.69 -0.39 3.18
C VAL A 85 -2.29 -0.05 1.82
N ILE A 86 -3.15 -0.92 1.27
CA ILE A 86 -3.63 -0.77 -0.11
C ILE A 86 -4.51 0.47 -0.27
N GLU A 87 -5.50 0.68 0.59
CA GLU A 87 -6.41 1.83 0.51
C GLU A 87 -5.70 3.18 0.67
N PRO A 88 -4.88 3.42 1.71
CA PRO A 88 -4.11 4.66 1.84
C PRO A 88 -3.17 4.92 0.65
N ASN A 89 -2.43 3.90 0.21
CA ASN A 89 -1.53 4.02 -0.93
C ASN A 89 -2.28 4.34 -2.23
N THR A 90 -3.49 3.81 -2.38
CA THR A 90 -4.37 4.10 -3.52
C THR A 90 -4.86 5.56 -3.48
N MET A 91 -5.27 6.07 -2.32
CA MET A 91 -5.65 7.49 -2.16
C MET A 91 -4.47 8.42 -2.49
N ILE A 92 -3.27 8.06 -2.06
CA ILE A 92 -2.05 8.78 -2.41
C ILE A 92 -1.84 8.78 -3.94
N ASP A 93 -1.94 7.65 -4.64
CA ASP A 93 -1.76 7.63 -6.11
C ASP A 93 -2.80 8.51 -6.83
N HIS A 94 -4.02 8.62 -6.30
CA HIS A 94 -5.03 9.57 -6.80
C HIS A 94 -4.62 11.03 -6.61
N LEU A 95 -4.06 11.39 -5.44
CA LEU A 95 -3.51 12.74 -5.20
C LEU A 95 -2.37 13.05 -6.18
N TYR A 96 -1.46 12.10 -6.42
CA TYR A 96 -0.42 12.22 -7.43
C TYR A 96 -0.99 12.52 -8.82
N LYS A 97 -1.98 11.73 -9.27
CA LYS A 97 -2.64 11.94 -10.58
C LYS A 97 -3.29 13.31 -10.68
N LYS A 98 -3.92 13.79 -9.60
CA LYS A 98 -4.54 15.12 -9.56
C LYS A 98 -3.50 16.23 -9.73
N ILE A 99 -2.35 16.12 -9.07
CA ILE A 99 -1.26 17.09 -9.20
C ILE A 99 -0.66 17.04 -10.61
N GLU A 100 -0.41 15.84 -11.17
CA GLU A 100 0.07 15.70 -12.55
C GLU A 100 -0.87 16.37 -13.57
N ASN A 101 -2.18 16.15 -13.43
CA ASN A 101 -3.18 16.80 -14.27
C ASN A 101 -3.17 18.33 -14.09
N THR A 102 -2.97 18.81 -12.86
CA THR A 102 -2.89 20.25 -12.57
C THR A 102 -1.61 20.85 -13.15
N MET A 103 -0.48 20.14 -13.10
CA MET A 103 0.78 20.53 -13.75
C MET A 103 0.61 20.66 -15.26
N ALA A 104 0.06 19.65 -15.92
CA ALA A 104 -0.17 19.68 -17.37
C ALA A 104 -1.08 20.85 -17.78
N ARG A 105 -2.13 21.13 -17.00
CA ARG A 105 -2.99 22.30 -17.21
C ARG A 105 -2.24 23.61 -16.98
N CYS A 106 -1.40 23.68 -15.95
CA CYS A 106 -0.62 24.88 -15.65
C CYS A 106 0.37 25.18 -16.78
N GLU A 107 1.06 24.16 -17.32
CA GLU A 107 1.95 24.30 -18.48
C GLU A 107 1.20 24.80 -19.72
N TYR A 108 0.02 24.24 -20.00
CA TYR A 108 -0.84 24.70 -21.09
C TYR A 108 -1.24 26.18 -20.92
N HIS A 109 -1.70 26.57 -19.73
CA HIS A 109 -2.12 27.95 -19.48
C HIS A 109 -0.94 28.94 -19.42
N GLU A 110 0.27 28.49 -19.07
CA GLU A 110 1.49 29.28 -19.20
C GLU A 110 1.78 29.61 -20.67
N GLN A 111 1.64 28.63 -21.57
CA GLN A 111 1.80 28.84 -23.00
C GLN A 111 0.77 29.83 -23.54
N VAL A 112 -0.51 29.65 -23.18
CA VAL A 112 -1.59 30.58 -23.57
C VAL A 112 -1.32 31.99 -23.07
N TYR A 113 -0.89 32.16 -21.81
CA TYR A 113 -0.52 33.47 -21.27
C TYR A 113 0.61 34.11 -22.07
N ASN A 114 1.67 33.35 -22.37
CA ASN A 114 2.81 33.84 -23.16
C ASN A 114 2.41 34.24 -24.59
N GLU A 115 1.54 33.47 -25.24
CA GLU A 115 1.01 33.80 -26.56
C GLU A 115 0.16 35.08 -26.53
N LYS A 116 -0.74 35.22 -25.55
CA LYS A 116 -1.55 36.42 -25.35
C LYS A 116 -0.67 37.63 -25.05
N LYS A 117 0.40 37.47 -24.27
CA LYS A 117 1.38 38.52 -23.96
C LYS A 117 2.07 39.01 -25.23
N ILE A 118 2.60 38.10 -26.04
CA ILE A 118 3.22 38.45 -27.33
C ILE A 118 2.24 39.17 -28.25
N LYS A 119 0.98 38.72 -28.32
CA LYS A 119 -0.07 39.36 -29.12
C LYS A 119 -0.39 40.77 -28.62
N HIS A 120 -0.52 40.95 -27.31
CA HIS A 120 -0.75 42.24 -26.68
C HIS A 120 0.41 43.21 -26.92
N ASP A 121 1.65 42.78 -26.68
CA ASP A 121 2.85 43.61 -26.87
C ASP A 121 2.98 44.10 -28.33
N ARG A 122 2.64 43.24 -29.31
CA ARG A 122 2.56 43.62 -30.73
C ARG A 122 1.47 44.68 -31.01
N LEU A 123 0.35 44.62 -30.30
CA LEU A 123 -0.74 45.61 -30.44
C LEU A 123 -0.36 46.94 -29.78
N VAL A 124 0.29 46.90 -28.62
CA VAL A 124 0.86 48.07 -27.94
C VAL A 124 1.90 48.77 -28.83
N ALA A 125 2.83 48.01 -29.41
CA ALA A 125 3.87 48.56 -30.30
C ALA A 125 3.30 49.20 -31.59
N LYS A 126 2.10 48.81 -32.02
CA LYS A 126 1.39 49.36 -33.20
C LYS A 126 0.28 50.35 -32.82
N ALA A 127 0.22 50.74 -31.54
CA ALA A 127 -0.82 51.61 -31.03
C ALA A 127 -0.81 52.96 -31.73
N GLY A 128 -2.00 53.48 -31.99
CA GLY A 128 -2.23 54.82 -32.52
C GLY A 128 -3.62 55.28 -32.10
N ASN A 129 -3.90 56.58 -32.15
CA ASN A 129 -5.07 57.21 -31.52
C ASN A 129 -6.43 56.95 -32.20
N ASN A 130 -6.57 55.92 -33.05
CA ASN A 130 -7.85 55.59 -33.66
C ASN A 130 -8.69 54.69 -32.72
N ARG A 131 -9.97 55.04 -32.55
CA ARG A 131 -10.98 54.35 -31.73
C ARG A 131 -11.01 52.82 -31.93
N GLN A 132 -10.92 52.34 -33.17
CA GLN A 132 -10.89 50.89 -33.44
C GLN A 132 -9.65 50.19 -32.88
N LYS A 133 -8.48 50.85 -32.88
CA LYS A 133 -7.24 50.29 -32.31
C LYS A 133 -7.32 50.27 -30.78
N GLN A 134 -7.90 51.30 -30.16
CA GLN A 134 -8.10 51.32 -28.71
C GLN A 134 -9.04 50.21 -28.23
N ILE A 135 -10.14 49.95 -28.94
CA ILE A 135 -11.05 48.83 -28.62
C ILE A 135 -10.32 47.49 -28.70
N LYS A 136 -9.53 47.25 -29.76
CA LYS A 136 -8.73 46.02 -29.91
C LYS A 136 -7.66 45.86 -28.84
N LEU A 137 -7.04 46.97 -28.43
CA LEU A 137 -6.04 46.98 -27.36
C LEU A 137 -6.69 46.64 -26.01
N HIS A 138 -7.84 47.24 -25.70
CA HIS A 138 -8.58 46.93 -24.47
C HIS A 138 -9.01 45.47 -24.41
N GLN A 139 -9.57 44.92 -25.49
CA GLN A 139 -9.92 43.49 -25.56
C GLN A 139 -8.69 42.60 -25.38
N SER A 140 -7.56 42.93 -26.03
CA SER A 140 -6.33 42.15 -25.88
C SER A 140 -5.75 42.22 -24.46
N ASN A 141 -5.95 43.33 -23.74
CA ASN A 141 -5.52 43.46 -22.36
C ASN A 141 -6.41 42.62 -21.43
N GLN A 142 -7.73 42.59 -21.67
CA GLN A 142 -8.65 41.72 -20.94
C GLN A 142 -8.30 40.23 -21.16
N ASP A 143 -8.13 39.81 -22.41
CA ASP A 143 -7.73 38.43 -22.76
C ASP A 143 -6.40 38.02 -22.09
N LEU A 144 -5.45 38.95 -21.97
CA LEU A 144 -4.17 38.72 -21.31
C LEU A 144 -4.33 38.57 -19.80
N GLN A 145 -5.17 39.40 -19.19
CA GLN A 145 -5.46 39.36 -17.77
C GLN A 145 -6.16 38.05 -17.39
N ASP A 146 -7.19 37.64 -18.14
CA ASP A 146 -7.91 36.38 -17.91
C ASP A 146 -6.96 35.16 -18.02
N ALA A 147 -6.06 35.17 -19.02
CA ALA A 147 -5.05 34.12 -19.18
C ALA A 147 -4.05 34.09 -18.02
N ARG A 148 -3.62 35.26 -17.53
CA ARG A 148 -2.74 35.38 -16.36
C ARG A 148 -3.42 34.85 -15.10
N ASP A 149 -4.67 35.22 -14.86
CA ASP A 149 -5.40 34.83 -13.65
C ASP A 149 -5.62 33.31 -13.60
N MET A 150 -5.93 32.68 -14.75
CA MET A 150 -6.03 31.22 -14.84
C MET A 150 -4.68 30.54 -14.56
N TYR A 151 -3.59 31.01 -15.17
CA TYR A 151 -2.24 30.47 -14.92
C TYR A 151 -1.84 30.60 -13.44
N MET A 152 -2.01 31.80 -12.86
CA MET A 152 -1.66 32.06 -11.45
C MET A 152 -2.50 31.23 -10.48
N ARG A 153 -3.80 31.01 -10.79
CA ARG A 153 -4.66 30.14 -9.98
C ARG A 153 -4.15 28.71 -9.94
N LEU A 154 -3.80 28.14 -11.10
CA LEU A 154 -3.26 26.78 -11.18
C LEU A 154 -1.89 26.69 -10.51
N ARG A 155 -1.04 27.71 -10.69
CA ARG A 155 0.27 27.79 -10.05
C ARG A 155 0.14 27.78 -8.52
N LYS A 156 -0.78 28.58 -7.97
CA LYS A 156 -1.03 28.62 -6.54
C LYS A 156 -1.47 27.26 -5.99
N CYS A 157 -2.37 26.55 -6.69
CA CYS A 157 -2.76 25.19 -6.28
C CYS A 157 -1.56 24.23 -6.24
N LEU A 158 -0.66 24.33 -7.22
CA LEU A 158 0.56 23.52 -7.26
C LEU A 158 1.53 23.87 -6.11
N ASP A 159 1.74 25.15 -5.87
CA ASP A 159 2.62 25.63 -4.78
C ASP A 159 2.10 25.19 -3.39
N GLU A 160 0.80 24.94 -3.25
CA GLU A 160 0.17 24.40 -2.03
C GLU A 160 0.20 22.86 -1.97
N ASP A 161 -0.21 22.17 -3.04
CA ASP A 161 -0.41 20.71 -3.05
C ASP A 161 0.91 19.91 -3.07
N ILE A 162 1.94 20.41 -3.76
CA ILE A 162 3.19 19.65 -3.95
C ILE A 162 4.00 19.51 -2.65
N PRO A 163 4.24 20.57 -1.85
CA PRO A 163 4.95 20.44 -0.59
C PRO A 163 4.26 19.48 0.37
N VAL A 164 2.92 19.48 0.40
CA VAL A 164 2.12 18.56 1.20
C VAL A 164 2.44 17.11 0.82
N LEU A 165 2.44 16.81 -0.48
CA LEU A 165 2.73 15.46 -0.97
C LEU A 165 4.19 15.02 -0.74
N LEU A 166 5.14 15.94 -0.92
CA LEU A 166 6.56 15.71 -0.63
C LEU A 166 6.83 15.42 0.84
N ASN A 167 6.04 15.98 1.75
CA ASN A 167 6.17 15.74 3.18
C ASN A 167 5.44 14.46 3.63
N LEU A 168 4.21 14.25 3.15
CA LEU A 168 3.38 13.12 3.57
C LEU A 168 3.88 11.79 3.01
N LEU A 169 4.32 11.73 1.75
CA LEU A 169 4.59 10.44 1.13
C LEU A 169 5.75 9.67 1.77
N PRO A 170 6.92 10.27 2.05
CA PRO A 170 8.02 9.54 2.69
C PRO A 170 7.62 8.95 4.04
N GLN A 171 6.87 9.72 4.85
CA GLN A 171 6.39 9.28 6.16
C GLN A 171 5.37 8.16 6.04
N GLY A 172 4.41 8.31 5.11
CA GLY A 172 3.42 7.28 4.81
C GLY A 172 4.08 5.97 4.38
N LEU A 173 5.05 6.02 3.47
CA LEU A 173 5.76 4.83 2.99
C LEU A 173 6.56 4.13 4.11
N ALA A 174 7.20 4.89 5.00
CA ALA A 174 7.90 4.34 6.16
C ALA A 174 6.92 3.62 7.09
N LEU A 175 5.82 4.29 7.46
CA LEU A 175 4.79 3.70 8.31
C LEU A 175 4.15 2.45 7.68
N THR A 176 3.90 2.48 6.38
CA THR A 176 3.39 1.31 5.65
C THR A 176 4.35 0.12 5.74
N SER A 177 5.66 0.36 5.64
CA SER A 177 6.65 -0.71 5.82
C SER A 177 6.56 -1.33 7.22
N ASP A 178 6.52 -0.48 8.25
CA ASP A 178 6.44 -0.94 9.65
C ASP A 178 5.15 -1.73 9.92
N ILE A 179 4.02 -1.29 9.34
CA ILE A 179 2.74 -1.99 9.42
C ILE A 179 2.83 -3.37 8.76
N ILE A 180 3.40 -3.47 7.56
CA ILE A 180 3.54 -4.74 6.85
C ILE A 180 4.40 -5.71 7.68
N ASP A 181 5.56 -5.25 8.15
CA ASP A 181 6.49 -6.10 8.90
C ASP A 181 5.88 -6.57 10.22
N SER A 182 5.19 -5.68 10.93
CA SER A 182 4.47 -6.01 12.18
C SER A 182 3.34 -7.00 11.93
N ALA A 183 2.53 -6.76 10.89
CA ALA A 183 1.41 -7.63 10.54
C ALA A 183 1.88 -9.02 10.10
N ARG A 184 2.97 -9.10 9.33
CA ARG A 184 3.61 -10.37 8.94
C ARG A 184 4.14 -11.13 10.14
N HIS A 185 4.80 -10.43 11.06
CA HIS A 185 5.33 -11.06 12.27
C HIS A 185 4.21 -11.65 13.14
N GLU A 186 3.14 -10.90 13.39
CA GLU A 186 2.00 -11.37 14.18
C GLU A 186 1.27 -12.52 13.48
N HIS A 187 1.04 -12.42 12.16
CA HIS A 187 0.43 -13.51 11.38
C HIS A 187 1.25 -14.78 11.45
N HIS A 188 2.57 -14.70 11.23
CA HIS A 188 3.47 -15.83 11.32
C HIS A 188 3.47 -16.47 12.70
N SER A 189 3.59 -15.65 13.76
CA SER A 189 3.55 -16.11 15.16
C SER A 189 2.21 -16.77 15.51
N SER A 190 1.10 -16.22 15.04
CA SER A 190 -0.25 -16.79 15.22
C SER A 190 -0.38 -18.16 14.53
N VAL A 191 -0.01 -18.24 13.25
CA VAL A 191 -0.05 -19.50 12.48
C VAL A 191 0.88 -20.55 13.08
N GLU A 192 2.08 -20.17 13.51
CA GLU A 192 3.03 -21.08 14.16
C GLU A 192 2.46 -21.65 15.47
N ARG A 193 1.86 -20.80 16.31
CA ARG A 193 1.19 -21.24 17.56
C ARG A 193 0.06 -22.21 17.28
N ILE A 194 -0.83 -21.90 16.33
CA ILE A 194 -1.96 -22.77 15.95
C ILE A 194 -1.43 -24.12 15.45
N THR A 195 -0.44 -24.09 14.57
CA THR A 195 0.13 -25.31 13.96
C THR A 195 0.81 -26.18 15.01
N LYS A 196 1.64 -25.61 15.89
CA LYS A 196 2.29 -26.35 16.99
C LYS A 196 1.27 -27.00 17.93
N SER A 197 0.20 -26.28 18.27
CA SER A 197 -0.89 -26.82 19.09
C SER A 197 -1.57 -28.00 18.41
N ALA A 198 -1.97 -27.84 17.15
CA ALA A 198 -2.63 -28.87 16.37
C ALA A 198 -1.74 -30.11 16.14
N SER A 199 -0.45 -29.92 15.85
CA SER A 199 0.51 -31.02 15.67
C SER A 199 0.74 -31.81 16.95
N ARG A 200 0.84 -31.16 18.12
CA ARG A 200 0.96 -31.85 19.42
C ARG A 200 -0.28 -32.68 19.72
N PHE A 201 -1.47 -32.14 19.48
CA PHE A 201 -2.71 -32.90 19.63
C PHE A 201 -2.74 -34.13 18.70
N ALA A 202 -2.31 -33.97 17.44
CA ALA A 202 -2.27 -35.07 16.47
C ALA A 202 -1.33 -36.22 16.89
N LEU A 203 -0.23 -35.91 17.60
CA LEU A 203 0.76 -36.88 18.08
C LEU A 203 0.34 -37.56 19.39
N ASP A 204 -0.21 -36.82 20.35
CA ASP A 204 -0.44 -37.33 21.72
C ASP A 204 -1.92 -37.65 22.03
N GLY A 205 -2.86 -37.31 21.14
CA GLY A 205 -4.29 -37.68 21.24
C GLY A 205 -5.02 -37.12 22.46
N THR A 206 -4.40 -36.19 23.19
CA THR A 206 -4.93 -35.60 24.42
C THR A 206 -5.29 -34.14 24.18
N ASP A 207 -6.47 -33.73 24.65
CA ASP A 207 -6.92 -32.35 24.64
C ASP A 207 -6.09 -31.55 25.63
N ILE A 208 -5.18 -30.73 25.10
CA ILE A 208 -4.33 -29.90 25.94
C ILE A 208 -5.05 -28.56 26.10
N GLY A 209 -5.69 -28.39 27.25
CA GLY A 209 -6.17 -27.09 27.69
C GLY A 209 -4.99 -26.12 27.70
N LEU A 210 -4.97 -25.19 26.75
CA LEU A 210 -4.02 -24.09 26.75
C LEU A 210 -4.29 -23.22 27.97
N THR A 211 -3.24 -22.83 28.68
CA THR A 211 -3.36 -21.75 29.66
C THR A 211 -3.82 -20.46 28.95
N PRO A 212 -4.42 -19.48 29.63
CA PRO A 212 -4.85 -18.21 29.02
C PRO A 212 -3.73 -17.45 28.28
N THR A 213 -2.47 -17.79 28.55
CA THR A 213 -1.27 -17.23 27.92
C THR A 213 -0.70 -18.11 26.79
N GLY A 214 -1.35 -19.22 26.43
CA GLY A 214 -0.96 -20.07 25.30
C GLY A 214 0.27 -20.97 25.53
N LEU A 215 0.69 -21.15 26.78
CA LEU A 215 1.82 -22.02 27.14
C LEU A 215 1.33 -23.40 27.58
N VAL A 216 2.09 -24.44 27.20
CA VAL A 216 1.91 -25.81 27.68
C VAL A 216 2.66 -25.97 29.00
N ASP A 217 2.02 -26.63 29.97
CA ASP A 217 2.59 -26.89 31.29
C ASP A 217 4.00 -27.53 31.21
N SER A 218 4.89 -27.11 32.10
CA SER A 218 6.30 -27.54 32.11
C SER A 218 6.45 -29.03 32.39
N GLU A 219 5.53 -29.63 33.17
CA GLU A 219 5.50 -31.07 33.41
C GLU A 219 5.16 -31.86 32.15
N ALA A 220 4.16 -31.40 31.38
CA ALA A 220 3.80 -32.01 30.10
C ALA A 220 4.94 -31.91 29.08
N THR A 221 5.65 -30.78 29.05
CA THR A 221 6.82 -30.57 28.19
C THR A 221 7.97 -31.52 28.54
N ASN A 222 8.23 -31.73 29.83
CA ASN A 222 9.27 -32.64 30.32
C ASN A 222 8.93 -34.12 30.05
N ALA A 223 7.66 -34.50 30.16
CA ALA A 223 7.19 -35.84 29.84
C ALA A 223 7.35 -36.16 28.34
N ILE A 224 7.03 -35.20 27.46
CA ILE A 224 7.21 -35.32 26.01
C ILE A 224 8.71 -35.47 25.67
N LEU A 225 9.58 -34.64 26.25
CA LEU A 225 11.03 -34.72 26.06
C LEU A 225 11.61 -36.07 26.51
N SER A 226 11.13 -36.63 27.62
CA SER A 226 11.53 -37.96 28.10
C SER A 226 11.11 -39.07 27.13
N LYS A 227 9.90 -38.96 26.54
CA LYS A 227 9.37 -39.95 25.59
C LYS A 227 10.13 -39.90 24.26
N ILE A 228 10.48 -38.71 23.77
CA ILE A 228 11.34 -38.54 22.58
C ILE A 228 12.72 -39.16 22.80
N LYS A 229 13.33 -38.97 23.97
CA LYS A 229 14.62 -39.60 24.33
C LYS A 229 14.53 -41.13 24.38
N SER A 230 13.40 -41.68 24.85
CA SER A 230 13.19 -43.14 24.93
C SER A 230 13.03 -43.82 23.57
N LEU A 231 12.62 -43.08 22.54
CA LEU A 231 12.40 -43.61 21.19
C LEU A 231 13.70 -43.80 20.37
N LYS A 232 14.87 -43.39 20.90
CA LYS A 232 16.20 -43.50 20.25
C LYS A 232 16.26 -42.94 18.81
N ILE A 233 15.40 -41.99 18.46
CA ILE A 233 15.33 -41.40 17.10
C ILE A 233 16.53 -40.46 16.82
N VAL A 234 17.16 -39.93 17.86
CA VAL A 234 18.47 -39.29 17.74
C VAL A 234 19.51 -40.28 18.26
N GLN A 235 20.01 -41.14 17.37
CA GLN A 235 21.31 -41.76 17.60
C GLN A 235 22.32 -40.60 17.69
N ASN A 236 22.96 -40.47 18.84
CA ASN A 236 24.19 -39.70 18.96
C ASN A 236 25.17 -40.21 17.90
N GLN A 237 25.33 -39.46 16.81
CA GLN A 237 26.57 -39.51 16.07
C GLN A 237 27.62 -38.81 16.92
N VAL A 238 28.22 -39.58 17.82
CA VAL A 238 29.53 -39.29 18.36
C VAL A 238 30.39 -40.47 17.94
N GLN A 239 31.44 -40.16 17.19
CA GLN A 239 32.50 -41.08 16.76
C GLN A 239 33.10 -41.82 17.96
#